data_AF-A0A9X7E620-F1
#
_entry.id   AF-A0A9X7E620-F1
#
_cell.length_a   1.000
_cell.length_b   1.000
_cell.length_c   1.000
_cell.angle_alpha   90.00
_cell.angle_beta   90.00
_cell.angle_gamma   90.00
#
_symmetry.space_group_name_H-M   'P 1'
#
loop_
_entity.id
_entity.type
_entity.pdbx_description
1 polymer ?
#
loop_
_entity_poly.entity_id
_entity_poly.type
_entity_poly.pdbx_seq_one_letter_code
_entity_poly.pdbx_strand_id
1 'polypeptide(L)'
;MKIKSILLVFIVSIGLMGCSIVEEGKNSIDYAQKATDYVNEISAFANEAPALAEKAINDGTARKELETKLNEIKQDIPAFNELTPPDVAKDLHQQIVGYNEKLNSLIDTSMKKIEEGKMDVEQFKNSELMQTIDQVRDLKDKVQNLGQ
;
A
#
# COMPACT_ATOMS: atom_id res chain seq x y z
N MET A 1 23.45 -45.95 34.31
CA MET A 1 24.48 -44.89 34.22
C MET A 1 23.85 -43.70 33.51
N LYS A 2 23.86 -42.54 34.16
CA LYS A 2 23.27 -41.29 33.64
C LYS A 2 24.17 -40.74 32.53
N ILE A 3 23.62 -40.47 31.35
CA ILE A 3 24.27 -39.59 30.37
C ILE A 3 23.21 -38.57 29.94
N LYS A 4 23.44 -37.34 30.37
CA LYS A 4 22.72 -36.13 30.00
C LYS A 4 23.22 -35.67 28.63
N SER A 5 22.41 -34.80 28.01
CA SER A 5 22.82 -33.78 27.03
C SER A 5 23.06 -34.26 25.60
N ILE A 6 22.22 -33.85 24.65
CA ILE A 6 22.40 -32.59 23.90
C ILE A 6 21.29 -32.42 22.86
N LEU A 7 20.73 -31.20 22.82
CA LEU A 7 19.91 -30.62 21.76
C LEU A 7 20.49 -30.93 20.36
N LEU A 8 19.64 -31.35 19.42
CA LEU A 8 19.89 -31.07 18.02
C LEU A 8 18.65 -30.40 17.43
N VAL A 9 18.80 -29.10 17.23
CA VAL A 9 17.81 -28.18 16.66
C VAL A 9 17.56 -28.57 15.20
N PHE A 10 16.31 -28.89 14.90
CA PHE A 10 15.81 -29.01 13.54
C PHE A 10 14.99 -27.75 13.24
N ILE A 11 15.60 -26.74 12.63
CA ILE A 11 14.86 -25.70 11.91
C ILE A 11 15.52 -25.55 10.54
N VAL A 12 14.95 -26.29 9.60
CA VAL A 12 14.98 -25.96 8.18
C VAL A 12 14.13 -24.71 8.02
N SER A 13 14.73 -23.63 7.55
CA SER A 13 14.02 -22.51 6.93
C SER A 13 14.75 -22.16 5.66
N ILE A 14 14.51 -23.00 4.64
CA ILE A 14 14.64 -22.61 3.24
C ILE A 14 13.52 -21.58 3.04
N GLY A 15 13.91 -20.31 2.93
CA GLY A 15 12.95 -19.22 2.86
C GLY A 15 13.58 -17.85 2.63
N LEU A 16 14.66 -17.80 1.84
CA LEU A 16 15.10 -16.56 1.20
C LEU A 16 15.21 -16.82 -0.32
N MET A 17 14.14 -17.37 -0.90
CA MET A 17 13.83 -17.13 -2.31
C MET A 17 12.96 -15.88 -2.35
N GLY A 18 13.64 -14.74 -2.27
CA GLY A 18 13.05 -13.42 -2.36
C GLY A 18 14.08 -12.39 -2.79
N CYS A 19 15.20 -12.80 -3.40
CA CYS A 19 15.93 -11.94 -4.32
C CYS A 19 15.24 -12.07 -5.68
N SER A 20 14.02 -11.55 -5.80
CA SER A 20 13.52 -11.21 -7.12
C SER A 20 14.46 -10.15 -7.67
N ILE A 21 15.27 -10.57 -8.63
CA ILE A 21 15.84 -9.78 -9.72
C ILE A 21 15.22 -8.38 -9.74
N VAL A 22 15.95 -7.41 -9.18
CA VAL A 22 15.73 -6.00 -9.48
C VAL A 22 16.22 -5.87 -10.92
N GLU A 23 15.28 -5.96 -11.85
CA GLU A 23 15.53 -5.74 -13.27
C GLU A 23 15.81 -4.23 -13.41
N GLU A 24 17.09 -3.87 -13.25
CA GLU A 24 17.61 -2.52 -13.36
C GLU A 24 17.05 -1.83 -14.63
N GLY A 25 16.25 -0.79 -14.41
CA GLY A 25 16.12 0.35 -15.32
C GLY A 25 15.75 0.06 -16.77
N LYS A 26 14.68 -0.68 -17.05
CA LYS A 26 14.10 -0.72 -18.40
C LYS A 26 13.05 0.37 -18.60
N ASN A 27 13.53 1.56 -18.99
CA ASN A 27 12.82 2.69 -19.62
C ASN A 27 12.01 3.64 -18.71
N SER A 28 12.21 4.95 -18.89
CA SER A 28 11.40 6.01 -18.26
C SER A 28 9.91 5.91 -18.56
N ILE A 29 9.55 5.33 -19.71
CA ILE A 29 8.16 5.02 -20.10
C ILE A 29 7.53 4.00 -19.13
N ASP A 30 8.29 3.00 -18.71
CA ASP A 30 7.83 1.99 -17.74
C ASP A 30 7.59 2.62 -16.37
N TYR A 31 8.46 3.56 -15.94
CA TYR A 31 8.24 4.33 -14.72
C TYR A 31 6.95 5.15 -14.79
N ALA A 32 6.76 5.95 -15.85
CA ALA A 32 5.60 6.82 -15.98
C ALA A 32 4.28 6.03 -15.98
N GLN A 33 4.26 4.87 -16.66
CA GLN A 33 3.10 3.98 -16.67
C GLN A 33 2.83 3.40 -15.28
N LYS A 34 3.83 2.76 -14.64
CA LYS A 34 3.66 2.16 -13.31
C LYS A 34 3.27 3.17 -12.24
N ALA A 35 3.85 4.36 -12.30
CA ALA A 35 3.47 5.44 -11.38
C ALA A 35 2.03 5.90 -11.62
N THR A 36 1.61 6.00 -12.89
CA THR A 36 0.24 6.35 -13.25
C THR A 36 -0.76 5.30 -12.77
N ASP A 37 -0.44 4.01 -12.96
CA ASP A 37 -1.27 2.90 -12.51
C ASP A 37 -1.44 2.93 -10.99
N TYR A 38 -0.35 3.07 -10.25
CA TYR A 38 -0.35 3.17 -8.79
C TYR A 38 -1.23 4.33 -8.27
N VAL A 39 -1.03 5.53 -8.81
CA VAL A 39 -1.82 6.70 -8.37
C VAL A 39 -3.28 6.58 -8.80
N ASN A 40 -3.58 5.91 -9.93
CA ASN A 40 -4.95 5.64 -10.35
C ASN A 40 -5.66 4.69 -9.40
N GLU A 41 -4.99 3.65 -8.90
CA GLU A 41 -5.55 2.74 -7.90
C GLU A 41 -5.91 3.48 -6.61
N ILE A 42 -4.99 4.29 -6.09
CA ILE A 42 -5.24 5.12 -4.91
C ILE A 42 -6.38 6.11 -5.17
N SER A 43 -6.44 6.69 -6.37
CA SER A 43 -7.52 7.59 -6.77
C SER A 43 -8.88 6.89 -6.81
N ALA A 44 -8.93 5.65 -7.32
CA ALA A 44 -10.15 4.84 -7.33
C ALA A 44 -10.62 4.55 -5.90
N PHE A 45 -9.70 4.14 -5.02
CA PHE A 45 -10.01 3.97 -3.61
C PHE A 45 -10.54 5.24 -2.98
N ALA A 46 -9.89 6.40 -3.19
CA ALA A 46 -10.32 7.68 -2.63
C ALA A 46 -11.79 8.00 -2.96
N ASN A 47 -12.24 7.66 -4.17
CA ASN A 47 -13.61 7.89 -4.64
C ASN A 47 -14.61 6.89 -4.05
N GLU A 48 -14.20 5.63 -3.88
CA GLU A 48 -15.09 4.53 -3.49
C GLU A 48 -15.20 4.36 -1.97
N ALA A 49 -14.10 4.60 -1.26
CA ALA A 49 -13.96 4.31 0.16
C ALA A 49 -15.02 4.97 1.05
N PRO A 50 -15.44 6.24 0.86
CA PRO A 50 -16.48 6.84 1.70
C PRO A 50 -17.81 6.09 1.64
N ALA A 51 -18.27 5.74 0.45
CA ALA A 51 -19.52 5.01 0.26
C ALA A 51 -19.41 3.55 0.72
N LEU A 52 -18.22 2.96 0.56
CA LEU A 52 -17.96 1.60 1.01
C LEU A 52 -17.93 1.51 2.54
N ALA A 53 -17.33 2.49 3.21
CA ALA A 53 -17.30 2.60 4.67
C ALA A 53 -18.70 2.73 5.27
N GLU A 54 -19.61 3.50 4.63
CA GLU A 54 -21.01 3.60 5.05
C GLU A 54 -21.72 2.25 5.02
N LYS A 55 -21.52 1.47 3.95
CA LYS A 55 -22.14 0.14 3.80
C LYS A 55 -21.54 -0.88 4.77
N ALA A 56 -20.22 -0.84 4.97
CA ALA A 56 -19.46 -1.78 5.78
C ALA A 56 -19.88 -1.83 7.27
N ILE A 57 -20.63 -0.84 7.75
CA ILE A 57 -21.24 -0.86 9.09
C ILE A 57 -22.21 -2.04 9.23
N ASN A 58 -23.05 -2.28 8.23
CA ASN A 58 -24.13 -3.28 8.29
C ASN A 58 -23.99 -4.41 7.27
N ASP A 59 -23.06 -4.29 6.33
CA ASP A 59 -22.82 -5.30 5.28
C ASP A 59 -21.39 -5.86 5.40
N GLY A 60 -21.30 -7.15 5.75
CA GLY A 60 -20.03 -7.85 5.85
C GLY A 60 -19.29 -8.01 4.51
N THR A 61 -20.01 -7.97 3.39
CA THR A 61 -19.43 -8.00 2.04
C THR A 61 -18.73 -6.69 1.75
N ALA A 62 -19.41 -5.57 1.99
CA ALA A 62 -18.83 -4.23 1.85
C ALA A 62 -17.63 -4.02 2.78
N ARG A 63 -17.70 -4.57 4.00
CA ARG A 63 -16.57 -4.57 4.95
C ARG A 63 -15.36 -5.30 4.39
N LYS A 64 -15.56 -6.52 3.89
CA LYS A 64 -14.48 -7.31 3.30
C LYS A 64 -13.90 -6.64 2.06
N GLU A 65 -14.74 -6.01 1.24
CA GLU A 65 -14.28 -5.24 0.08
C GLU A 65 -13.41 -4.04 0.51
N LEU A 66 -13.78 -3.33 1.59
CA LEU A 66 -12.98 -2.23 2.13
C LEU A 66 -11.62 -2.72 2.63
N GLU A 67 -11.59 -3.83 3.36
CA GLU A 67 -10.36 -4.47 3.83
C GLU A 67 -9.48 -4.93 2.66
N THR A 68 -10.08 -5.52 1.62
CA THR A 68 -9.36 -5.95 0.42
C THR A 68 -8.69 -4.77 -0.27
N LYS A 69 -9.41 -3.69 -0.54
CA LYS A 69 -8.83 -2.52 -1.22
C LYS A 69 -7.73 -1.83 -0.41
N LEU A 70 -7.88 -1.77 0.92
CA LEU A 70 -6.82 -1.27 1.79
C LEU A 70 -5.57 -2.15 1.73
N ASN A 71 -5.75 -3.48 1.69
CA ASN A 71 -4.66 -4.42 1.58
C ASN A 71 -3.99 -4.38 0.20
N GLU A 72 -4.74 -4.19 -0.88
CA GLU A 72 -4.20 -4.00 -2.24
C GLU A 72 -3.23 -2.80 -2.28
N ILE A 73 -3.67 -1.63 -1.80
CA ILE A 73 -2.79 -0.45 -1.69
C ILE A 73 -1.53 -0.76 -0.87
N LYS A 74 -1.69 -1.48 0.25
CA LYS A 74 -0.56 -1.85 1.11
C LYS A 74 0.43 -2.79 0.40
N GLN A 75 -0.06 -3.72 -0.41
CA GLN A 75 0.77 -4.64 -1.19
C GLN A 75 1.50 -3.94 -2.34
N ASP A 76 0.92 -2.87 -2.86
CA ASP A 76 1.48 -2.10 -3.96
C ASP A 76 2.53 -1.08 -3.52
N ILE A 77 2.49 -0.63 -2.26
CA ILE A 77 3.47 0.32 -1.71
C ILE A 77 4.93 -0.13 -1.92
N PRO A 78 5.37 -1.34 -1.56
CA PRO A 78 6.74 -1.79 -1.80
C PRO A 78 7.10 -1.77 -3.28
N ALA A 79 6.20 -2.24 -4.14
CA ALA A 79 6.41 -2.29 -5.59
C ALA A 79 6.62 -0.89 -6.18
N PHE A 80 5.82 0.09 -5.76
CA PHE A 80 6.02 1.49 -6.14
C PHE A 80 7.34 2.06 -5.58
N ASN A 81 7.61 1.84 -4.30
CA ASN A 81 8.78 2.43 -3.65
C ASN A 81 10.12 1.98 -4.27
N GLU A 82 10.16 0.76 -4.78
CA GLU A 82 11.33 0.17 -5.45
C GLU A 82 11.52 0.62 -6.91
N LEU A 83 10.55 1.36 -7.49
CA LEU A 83 10.71 1.90 -8.82
C LEU A 83 11.91 2.85 -8.87
N THR A 84 12.66 2.76 -9.97
CA THR A 84 13.76 3.69 -10.25
C THR A 84 13.23 4.86 -11.09
N PRO A 85 13.08 6.07 -10.53
CA PRO A 85 12.60 7.22 -11.29
C PRO A 85 13.69 7.78 -12.23
N PRO A 86 13.32 8.33 -13.41
CA PRO A 86 14.21 9.19 -14.18
C PRO A 86 14.49 10.50 -13.40
N ASP A 87 15.56 11.21 -13.77
CA ASP A 87 15.99 12.43 -13.08
C ASP A 87 14.86 13.47 -12.92
N VAL A 88 14.03 13.64 -13.95
CA VAL A 88 12.91 14.58 -13.96
C VAL A 88 11.79 14.25 -12.97
N ALA A 89 11.73 13.00 -12.47
CA ALA A 89 10.67 12.52 -11.59
C ALA A 89 11.16 12.18 -10.18
N LYS A 90 12.45 12.37 -9.86
CA LYS A 90 13.02 12.01 -8.54
C LYS A 90 12.29 12.64 -7.37
N ASP A 91 12.02 13.95 -7.44
CA ASP A 91 11.34 14.67 -6.35
C ASP A 91 9.90 14.19 -6.17
N LEU A 92 9.19 13.93 -7.28
CA LEU A 92 7.83 13.41 -7.25
C LEU A 92 7.79 11.99 -6.69
N HIS A 93 8.73 11.13 -7.09
CA HIS A 93 8.90 9.79 -6.56
C HIS A 93 9.09 9.82 -5.04
N GLN A 94 10.03 10.63 -4.56
CA GLN A 94 10.31 10.78 -3.13
C GLN A 94 9.10 11.31 -2.36
N GLN A 95 8.33 12.22 -2.95
CA GLN A 95 7.09 12.69 -2.34
C GLN A 95 6.07 11.56 -2.15
N ILE A 96 5.87 10.72 -3.17
CA ILE A 96 4.95 9.58 -3.08
C ILE A 96 5.47 8.55 -2.08
N VAL A 97 6.77 8.22 -2.10
CA VAL A 97 7.39 7.33 -1.09
C VAL A 97 7.15 7.83 0.33
N GLY A 98 7.27 9.14 0.59
CA GLY A 98 6.99 9.72 1.90
C GLY A 98 5.53 9.59 2.34
N TYR A 99 4.58 9.63 1.40
CA TYR A 99 3.18 9.32 1.71
C TYR A 99 2.96 7.83 1.95
N ASN A 100 3.61 6.97 1.18
CA ASN A 100 3.53 5.51 1.31
C ASN A 100 4.01 5.01 2.68
N GLU A 101 5.06 5.63 3.24
CA GLU A 101 5.52 5.35 4.60
C GLU A 101 4.42 5.60 5.64
N LYS A 102 3.66 6.70 5.48
CA LYS A 102 2.50 6.98 6.35
C LYS A 102 1.36 6.00 6.10
N LEU A 103 1.03 5.75 4.83
CA LEU A 103 -0.07 4.85 4.43
C LEU A 103 0.11 3.46 5.03
N ASN A 104 1.31 2.90 5.04
CA ASN A 104 1.58 1.59 5.65
C ASN A 104 1.06 1.49 7.09
N SER A 105 1.36 2.48 7.93
CA SER A 105 0.92 2.50 9.34
C SER A 105 -0.56 2.85 9.49
N LEU A 106 -1.06 3.76 8.67
CA LEU A 106 -2.45 4.23 8.73
C LEU A 106 -3.43 3.16 8.23
N ILE A 107 -3.05 2.38 7.23
CA ILE A 107 -3.80 1.22 6.74
C ILE A 107 -3.91 0.18 7.84
N ASP A 108 -2.81 -0.19 8.50
CA ASP A 108 -2.83 -1.18 9.59
C ASP A 108 -3.74 -0.75 10.74
N THR A 109 -3.65 0.52 11.12
CA THR A 109 -4.51 1.09 12.17
C THR A 109 -5.98 1.06 11.77
N SER A 110 -6.28 1.31 10.49
CA SER A 110 -7.65 1.34 9.98
C SER A 110 -8.23 -0.06 9.83
N MET A 111 -7.47 -1.00 9.27
CA MET A 111 -7.85 -2.42 9.18
C MET A 111 -8.21 -2.99 10.56
N LYS A 112 -7.37 -2.74 11.57
CA LYS A 112 -7.67 -3.17 12.94
C LYS A 112 -9.01 -2.63 13.47
N LYS A 113 -9.32 -1.35 13.21
CA LYS A 113 -10.60 -0.76 13.64
C LYS A 113 -11.80 -1.38 12.90
N ILE A 114 -11.62 -1.72 11.63
CA ILE A 114 -12.65 -2.37 10.80
C ILE A 114 -12.92 -3.79 11.33
N GLU A 115 -11.88 -4.58 11.56
CA GLU A 115 -11.96 -5.95 12.08
C GLU A 115 -12.59 -6.00 13.48
N GLU A 116 -12.25 -5.04 14.35
CA GLU A 116 -12.82 -4.93 15.70
C GLU A 116 -14.26 -4.39 15.72
N GLY A 117 -14.83 -4.03 14.56
CA GLY A 117 -16.16 -3.42 14.47
C GLY A 117 -16.26 -2.03 15.11
N LYS A 118 -15.12 -1.34 15.24
CA LYS A 118 -15.00 0.00 15.86
C LYS A 118 -14.86 1.12 14.82
N MET A 119 -15.12 0.83 13.55
CA MET A 119 -15.11 1.83 12.51
C MET A 119 -16.32 2.76 12.68
N ASP A 120 -16.04 4.04 12.93
CA ASP A 120 -17.00 5.12 12.79
C ASP A 120 -16.83 5.79 11.42
N VAL A 121 -17.93 5.98 10.69
CA VAL A 121 -17.91 6.47 9.30
C VAL A 121 -17.32 7.86 9.20
N GLU A 122 -17.72 8.78 10.09
CA GLU A 122 -17.25 10.17 10.03
C GLU A 122 -15.79 10.28 10.47
N GLN A 123 -15.36 9.48 11.45
CA GLN A 123 -13.94 9.36 11.79
C GLN A 123 -13.12 8.76 10.66
N PHE A 124 -13.65 7.79 9.92
CA PHE A 124 -12.95 7.19 8.77
C PHE A 124 -12.78 8.23 7.65
N LYS A 125 -13.85 8.91 7.24
CA LYS A 125 -13.82 9.93 6.18
C LYS A 125 -12.85 11.07 6.49
N ASN A 126 -12.77 11.48 7.76
CA ASN A 126 -11.90 12.57 8.20
C ASN A 126 -10.54 12.10 8.73
N SER A 127 -10.21 10.81 8.57
CA SER A 127 -8.99 10.22 9.10
C SER A 127 -7.73 10.73 8.39
N GLU A 128 -6.60 10.63 9.09
CA GLU A 128 -5.28 10.86 8.48
C GLU A 128 -5.01 9.90 7.31
N LEU A 129 -5.59 8.69 7.32
CA LEU A 129 -5.54 7.76 6.20
C LEU A 129 -6.15 8.39 4.94
N MET A 130 -7.40 8.85 5.04
CA MET A 130 -8.10 9.46 3.90
C MET A 130 -7.42 10.76 3.43
N GLN A 131 -6.91 11.56 4.37
CA GLN A 131 -6.12 12.75 4.02
C GLN A 131 -4.83 12.40 3.26
N THR A 132 -4.12 11.34 3.67
CA THR A 132 -2.90 10.91 2.99
C THR A 132 -3.20 10.32 1.61
N ILE A 133 -4.32 9.59 1.48
CA ILE A 133 -4.80 9.07 0.19
C ILE A 133 -5.16 10.21 -0.76
N ASP A 134 -5.84 11.25 -0.27
CA ASP A 134 -6.12 12.45 -1.05
C ASP A 134 -4.82 13.15 -1.49
N GLN A 135 -3.82 13.24 -0.61
CA GLN A 135 -2.52 13.83 -0.93
C GLN A 135 -1.80 13.09 -2.06
N VAL A 136 -1.91 11.75 -2.13
CA VAL A 136 -1.35 10.98 -3.24
C VAL A 136 -2.20 11.15 -4.50
N ARG A 137 -3.53 11.11 -4.39
CA ARG A 137 -4.46 11.36 -5.50
C ARG A 137 -4.19 12.72 -6.16
N ASP A 138 -3.92 13.76 -5.38
CA ASP A 138 -3.68 15.12 -5.87
C ASP A 138 -2.37 15.24 -6.70
N LEU A 139 -1.52 14.20 -6.70
CA LEU A 139 -0.35 14.10 -7.56
C LEU A 139 -0.64 13.46 -8.93
N LYS A 140 -1.86 12.96 -9.15
CA LYS A 140 -2.26 12.26 -10.38
C LYS A 140 -1.88 13.00 -11.65
N ASP A 141 -2.25 14.26 -11.75
CA ASP A 141 -1.98 15.05 -12.97
C ASP A 141 -0.48 15.20 -13.22
N LYS A 142 0.32 15.37 -12.16
CA LYS A 142 1.78 15.47 -12.27
C LYS A 142 2.38 14.16 -12.77
N VAL A 143 1.89 13.03 -12.27
CA VAL A 143 2.35 11.71 -12.67
C VAL A 143 1.96 11.41 -14.11
N GLN A 144 0.72 11.72 -14.52
CA GLN A 144 0.24 11.54 -15.89
C GLN A 144 1.04 12.35 -16.91
N ASN A 145 1.50 13.55 -16.52
CA ASN A 145 2.34 14.39 -17.37
C ASN A 145 3.76 13.85 -17.59
N LEU A 146 4.21 12.83 -16.83
CA LEU A 146 5.50 12.18 -17.07
C LEU A 146 5.50 11.28 -18.32
N GLY A 147 4.33 10.78 -18.71
CA GLY A 147 4.16 9.90 -19.88
C GLY A 147 3.81 10.63 -21.17
N GLN A 148 3.76 11.96 -21.14
CA GLN A 148 3.44 12.83 -22.29
C GLN A 148 4.70 13.33 -23.02
#